data_AF-A0A8L8K1G6-F1
#
_entry.id   AF-A0A8L8K1G6-F1
#
_cell.length_a   1.000
_cell.length_b   1.000
_cell.length_c   1.000
_cell.angle_alpha   90.00
_cell.angle_beta   90.00
_cell.angle_gamma   90.00
#
_symmetry.space_group_name_H-M   'P 1'
#
loop_
_entity.id
_entity.type
_entity.pdbx_description
1 polymer ?
#
loop_
_entity_poly.entity_id
_entity_poly.type
_entity_poly.pdbx_seq_one_letter_code
_entity_poly.pdbx_strand_id
1 'polypeptide(L)'
;LNHIKEQIGQSRPTTCPSTNGVPDAARDAALTAINQYRRTAVNGMMQNGATAGTYLPHGKNMYMLEWDCNLEALAGVLLPADCSAPATSLPNNGISSAVVTSVPTTIDKVFTEGVDSWPVLLQDAANAFAKPAAPTDPVKYEGPQAGAALPPAVLPLGNMIRGSTTKVGCTAKICTQQAVFVCLYDQPLQGDTVYEGGDGVCQVSTADKLCTTYPPPTCDVNTGLCVKTDVTTTTTTAATATTTISSLAAFPGGAGGTGGANTRCPQNPLMTDDIRFLFRDMHNYRRSQTALGKTIKNTGRYLPSSSNMQYMRYNCPLEAVAIQLAGTCPSPLIQSGRLIGQVPIGTYTFTTATQEIVKSLWRVVRQVNGPGMQVTFRAQHVGTPIASFTQVPARSLKASR
;
A
#
# COMPACT_ATOMS: atom_id res chain seq x y z
N LEU A 1 -29.01 -13.93 -2.88
CA LEU A 1 -27.59 -13.75 -3.26
C LEU A 1 -27.38 -13.24 -4.69
N ASN A 2 -28.22 -13.58 -5.68
CA ASN A 2 -28.01 -13.15 -7.08
C ASN A 2 -28.53 -11.75 -7.45
N HIS A 3 -29.35 -11.09 -6.61
CA HIS A 3 -29.91 -9.76 -6.90
C HIS A 3 -29.10 -8.57 -6.39
N ILE A 4 -27.95 -8.78 -5.73
CA ILE A 4 -27.10 -7.69 -5.21
C ILE A 4 -25.91 -7.41 -6.15
N LYS A 5 -25.69 -8.24 -7.18
CA LYS A 5 -24.60 -8.06 -8.16
C LYS A 5 -24.85 -6.96 -9.19
N GLU A 6 -26.05 -6.37 -9.24
CA GLU A 6 -26.48 -5.49 -10.35
C GLU A 6 -26.54 -3.99 -10.02
N GLN A 7 -26.11 -3.54 -8.84
CA GLN A 7 -26.24 -2.12 -8.43
C GLN A 7 -24.96 -1.52 -7.81
N ILE A 8 -23.79 -2.13 -8.03
CA ILE A 8 -22.53 -1.54 -7.58
C ILE A 8 -21.99 -0.65 -8.70
N GLY A 9 -21.99 0.66 -8.46
CA GLY A 9 -21.45 1.67 -9.36
C GLY A 9 -20.05 1.33 -9.86
N GLN A 10 -19.79 1.68 -11.12
CA GLN A 10 -18.57 1.41 -11.89
C GLN A 10 -17.30 1.47 -11.03
N SER A 11 -16.66 0.32 -10.81
CA SER A 11 -15.33 0.25 -10.23
C SER A 11 -14.36 1.04 -11.12
N ARG A 12 -13.59 1.94 -10.51
CA ARG A 12 -12.42 2.56 -11.15
C ARG A 12 -11.47 1.43 -11.60
N PRO A 13 -10.81 1.57 -12.76
CA PRO A 13 -10.19 0.44 -13.43
C PRO A 13 -9.09 -0.18 -12.55
N THR A 14 -9.30 -1.43 -12.14
CA THR A 14 -8.27 -2.28 -11.52
C THR A 14 -7.27 -2.82 -12.54
N THR A 15 -7.36 -2.37 -13.80
CA THR A 15 -6.48 -2.76 -14.89
C THR A 15 -5.03 -2.46 -14.55
N CYS A 16 -4.28 -3.51 -14.25
CA CYS A 16 -2.85 -3.41 -14.07
C CYS A 16 -2.14 -4.02 -15.29
N PRO A 17 -1.20 -3.31 -15.90
CA PRO A 17 -0.42 -3.82 -17.03
C PRO A 17 0.65 -4.84 -16.60
N SER A 18 0.52 -5.45 -15.42
CA SER A 18 1.51 -6.38 -14.86
C SER A 18 1.46 -7.72 -15.62
N THR A 19 2.63 -8.35 -15.79
CA THR A 19 2.79 -9.66 -16.44
C THR A 19 2.59 -10.83 -15.46
N ASN A 20 2.01 -10.57 -14.28
CA ASN A 20 1.98 -11.49 -13.15
C ASN A 20 0.92 -12.61 -13.29
N GLY A 21 0.20 -12.65 -14.41
CA GLY A 21 -0.85 -13.65 -14.67
C GLY A 21 -2.15 -13.43 -13.88
N VAL A 22 -2.30 -12.30 -13.19
CA VAL A 22 -3.55 -11.92 -12.50
C VAL A 22 -4.47 -11.21 -13.51
N PRO A 23 -5.69 -11.71 -13.76
CA PRO A 23 -6.64 -11.04 -14.64
C PRO A 23 -7.38 -9.91 -13.92
N ASP A 24 -7.86 -8.91 -14.67
CA ASP A 24 -8.58 -7.75 -14.11
C ASP A 24 -9.84 -8.17 -13.35
N ALA A 25 -10.56 -9.19 -13.85
CA ALA A 25 -11.71 -9.75 -13.17
C ALA A 25 -11.39 -10.27 -11.75
N ALA A 26 -10.19 -10.84 -11.53
CA ALA A 26 -9.76 -11.26 -10.19
C ALA A 26 -9.48 -10.07 -9.28
N ARG A 27 -8.86 -9.01 -9.82
CA ARG A 27 -8.58 -7.78 -9.07
C ARG A 27 -9.86 -7.09 -8.65
N ASP A 28 -10.80 -6.94 -9.57
CA ASP A 28 -12.14 -6.38 -9.30
C ASP A 28 -12.86 -7.20 -8.24
N ALA A 29 -12.94 -8.52 -8.42
CA ALA A 29 -13.63 -9.40 -7.48
C ALA A 29 -13.03 -9.34 -6.07
N ALA A 30 -11.69 -9.38 -5.95
CA ALA A 30 -11.04 -9.26 -4.65
C ALA A 30 -11.19 -7.87 -4.03
N LEU A 31 -11.06 -6.79 -4.80
CA LEU A 31 -11.27 -5.43 -4.29
C LEU A 31 -12.69 -5.25 -3.77
N THR A 32 -13.69 -5.71 -4.52
CA THR A 32 -15.10 -5.69 -4.11
C THR A 32 -15.31 -6.50 -2.83
N ALA A 33 -14.77 -7.72 -2.75
CA ALA A 33 -14.90 -8.57 -1.57
C ALA A 33 -14.25 -7.94 -0.33
N ILE A 34 -13.02 -7.42 -0.47
CA ILE A 34 -12.30 -6.73 0.61
C ILE A 34 -13.10 -5.51 1.12
N ASN A 35 -13.57 -4.65 0.21
CA ASN A 35 -14.37 -3.48 0.59
C ASN A 35 -15.72 -3.88 1.21
N GLN A 36 -16.33 -4.98 0.76
CA GLN A 36 -17.53 -5.51 1.40
C GLN A 36 -17.24 -6.00 2.82
N TYR A 37 -16.12 -6.67 3.08
CA TYR A 37 -15.75 -7.07 4.44
C TYR A 37 -15.44 -5.87 5.34
N ARG A 38 -14.80 -4.82 4.80
CA ARG A 38 -14.60 -3.54 5.52
C ARG A 38 -15.93 -2.89 5.89
N ARG A 39 -16.90 -2.90 4.98
CA ARG A 39 -18.28 -2.45 5.24
C ARG A 39 -18.96 -3.28 6.33
N THR A 40 -18.85 -4.60 6.25
CA THR A 40 -19.41 -5.51 7.27
C THR A 40 -18.79 -5.26 8.65
N ALA A 41 -17.48 -5.03 8.73
CA ALA A 41 -16.78 -4.70 9.97
C ALA A 41 -17.25 -3.36 10.55
N VAL A 42 -17.18 -2.28 9.78
CA VAL A 42 -17.55 -0.94 10.29
C VAL A 42 -19.03 -0.87 10.66
N ASN A 43 -19.91 -1.60 9.96
CA ASN A 43 -21.33 -1.64 10.28
C ASN A 43 -21.69 -2.56 11.47
N GLY A 44 -20.70 -3.08 12.19
CA GLY A 44 -20.93 -3.93 13.36
C GLY A 44 -21.58 -5.28 13.04
N MET A 45 -21.31 -5.84 11.85
CA MET A 45 -21.90 -7.09 11.37
C MET A 45 -20.87 -8.21 11.17
N MET A 46 -19.58 -7.93 11.41
CA MET A 46 -18.52 -8.93 11.28
C MET A 46 -18.46 -9.78 12.55
N GLN A 47 -18.58 -11.10 12.43
CA GLN A 47 -18.56 -12.01 13.58
C GLN A 47 -17.25 -11.88 14.38
N ASN A 48 -17.34 -11.98 15.70
CA ASN A 48 -16.21 -11.87 16.62
C ASN A 48 -16.34 -12.88 17.77
N GLY A 49 -15.91 -14.11 17.51
CA GLY A 49 -15.96 -15.27 18.42
C GLY A 49 -16.88 -16.38 17.95
N ALA A 50 -16.80 -17.52 18.64
CA ALA A 50 -17.54 -18.75 18.29
C ALA A 50 -19.06 -18.65 18.43
N THR A 51 -19.55 -17.72 19.25
CA THR A 51 -20.98 -17.52 19.45
C THR A 51 -21.57 -16.66 18.33
N ALA A 52 -22.39 -17.27 17.47
CA ALA A 52 -23.16 -16.57 16.45
C ALA A 52 -23.93 -15.39 17.05
N GLY A 53 -23.94 -14.24 16.36
CA GLY A 53 -24.54 -13.00 16.86
C GLY A 53 -23.60 -12.14 17.71
N THR A 54 -22.39 -12.62 18.03
CA THR A 54 -21.34 -11.77 18.61
C THR A 54 -20.58 -11.09 17.48
N TYR A 55 -20.70 -9.77 17.37
CA TYR A 55 -20.09 -9.00 16.29
C TYR A 55 -19.05 -8.00 16.83
N LEU A 56 -18.13 -7.61 15.96
CA LEU A 56 -17.31 -6.43 16.17
C LEU A 56 -18.23 -5.19 16.31
N PRO A 57 -17.84 -4.16 17.09
CA PRO A 57 -18.66 -2.97 17.27
C PRO A 57 -18.68 -2.10 16.01
N HIS A 58 -19.68 -1.20 15.93
CA HIS A 58 -19.72 -0.16 14.91
C HIS A 58 -18.48 0.73 14.97
N GLY A 59 -18.05 1.20 13.79
CA GLY A 59 -16.85 2.01 13.67
C GLY A 59 -17.09 3.36 12.99
N LYS A 60 -16.01 4.12 12.85
CA LYS A 60 -15.92 5.26 11.93
C LYS A 60 -14.56 5.23 11.22
N ASN A 61 -14.35 6.15 10.30
CA ASN A 61 -13.08 6.29 9.59
C ASN A 61 -12.65 5.02 8.85
N MET A 62 -13.61 4.25 8.32
CA MET A 62 -13.35 3.09 7.47
C MET A 62 -13.31 3.52 6.01
N TYR A 63 -12.10 3.64 5.47
CA TYR A 63 -11.92 4.11 4.10
C TYR A 63 -12.07 2.98 3.08
N MET A 64 -12.73 3.27 1.98
CA MET A 64 -12.79 2.39 0.81
C MET A 64 -11.37 2.23 0.26
N LEU A 65 -10.96 1.00 0.01
CA LEU A 65 -9.69 0.71 -0.65
C LEU A 65 -9.84 0.90 -2.15
N GLU A 66 -8.82 1.48 -2.76
CA GLU A 66 -8.60 1.45 -4.20
C GLU A 66 -7.48 0.45 -4.53
N TRP A 67 -7.55 -0.14 -5.73
CA TRP A 67 -6.48 -1.01 -6.21
C TRP A 67 -5.23 -0.20 -6.57
N ASP A 68 -4.07 -0.69 -6.17
CA ASP A 68 -2.77 -0.10 -6.51
C ASP A 68 -1.86 -1.15 -7.14
N CYS A 69 -1.59 -0.98 -8.44
CA CYS A 69 -0.74 -1.88 -9.20
C CYS A 69 0.69 -1.97 -8.67
N ASN A 70 1.19 -0.96 -7.94
CA ASN A 70 2.51 -1.01 -7.32
C ASN A 70 2.49 -1.93 -6.09
N LEU A 71 1.42 -1.86 -5.28
CA LEU A 71 1.25 -2.78 -4.15
C LEU A 71 1.09 -4.22 -4.65
N GLU A 72 0.37 -4.43 -5.76
CA GLU A 72 0.29 -5.74 -6.42
C GLU A 72 1.67 -6.22 -6.90
N ALA A 73 2.41 -5.38 -7.61
CA ALA A 73 3.75 -5.73 -8.11
C ALA A 73 4.71 -6.05 -6.95
N LEU A 74 4.66 -5.26 -5.87
CA LEU A 74 5.45 -5.49 -4.67
C LEU A 74 5.03 -6.78 -3.96
N ALA A 75 3.73 -7.09 -3.90
CA ALA A 75 3.24 -8.36 -3.39
C ALA A 75 3.79 -9.53 -4.22
N GLY A 76 3.88 -9.35 -5.54
CA GLY A 76 4.52 -10.26 -6.49
C GLY A 76 5.96 -10.58 -6.14
N VAL A 77 6.73 -9.57 -5.74
CA VAL A 77 8.14 -9.73 -5.33
C VAL A 77 8.28 -10.51 -4.01
N LEU A 78 7.27 -10.45 -3.15
CA LEU A 78 7.29 -11.15 -1.86
C LEU A 78 6.89 -12.61 -1.95
N LEU A 79 6.38 -13.08 -3.10
CA LEU A 79 5.94 -14.46 -3.28
C LEU A 79 7.13 -15.43 -3.21
N PRO A 80 7.16 -16.33 -2.23
CA PRO A 80 8.18 -17.36 -2.15
C PRO A 80 8.10 -18.36 -3.31
N ALA A 81 9.21 -19.02 -3.60
CA ALA A 81 9.29 -20.02 -4.66
C ALA A 81 8.35 -21.22 -4.39
N ASP A 82 8.20 -21.58 -3.12
CA ASP A 82 7.47 -22.75 -2.60
C ASP A 82 6.00 -22.47 -2.25
N CYS A 83 5.47 -21.29 -2.60
CA CYS A 83 4.13 -20.85 -2.21
C CYS A 83 3.87 -20.86 -0.70
N SER A 84 4.90 -20.69 0.13
CA SER A 84 4.72 -20.42 1.56
C SER A 84 4.26 -18.97 1.82
N ALA A 85 3.73 -18.71 3.01
CA ALA A 85 3.42 -17.35 3.45
C ALA A 85 4.72 -16.51 3.54
N PRO A 86 4.76 -15.26 3.03
CA PRO A 86 5.96 -14.43 3.12
C PRO A 86 6.37 -14.18 4.58
N ALA A 87 7.61 -14.52 4.94
CA ALA A 87 8.16 -14.28 6.30
C ALA A 87 8.65 -12.83 6.53
N THR A 88 8.56 -11.99 5.49
CA THR A 88 9.09 -10.62 5.50
C THR A 88 8.13 -9.67 6.18
N SER A 89 8.64 -8.63 6.85
CA SER A 89 7.83 -7.49 7.27
C SER A 89 8.30 -6.20 6.62
N LEU A 90 7.33 -5.43 6.13
CA LEU A 90 7.55 -4.12 5.52
C LEU A 90 7.25 -3.02 6.54
N PRO A 91 8.10 -2.00 6.66
CA PRO A 91 7.96 -0.96 7.67
C PRO A 91 6.77 -0.01 7.42
N ASN A 92 6.35 0.10 6.16
CA ASN A 92 5.36 1.08 5.69
C ASN A 92 4.13 0.42 5.06
N ASN A 93 4.02 -0.91 5.08
CA ASN A 93 2.95 -1.63 4.41
C ASN A 93 2.43 -2.74 5.31
N GLY A 94 1.12 -2.91 5.33
CA GLY A 94 0.48 -4.12 5.84
C GLY A 94 0.70 -5.26 4.87
N ILE A 95 0.85 -6.48 5.40
CA ILE A 95 1.03 -7.69 4.60
C ILE A 95 0.02 -8.72 5.10
N SER A 96 -0.82 -9.19 4.19
CA SER A 96 -1.77 -10.28 4.46
C SER A 96 -1.46 -11.42 3.50
N SER A 97 -1.46 -12.65 3.99
CA SER A 97 -1.31 -13.81 3.14
C SER A 97 -2.24 -14.94 3.57
N ALA A 98 -2.66 -15.75 2.60
CA ALA A 98 -3.40 -16.98 2.82
C ALA A 98 -2.75 -18.09 2.00
N VAL A 99 -2.56 -19.25 2.62
CA VAL A 99 -2.14 -20.48 1.92
C VAL A 99 -3.40 -21.29 1.67
N VAL A 100 -3.66 -21.59 0.40
CA VAL A 100 -4.79 -22.39 -0.06
C VAL A 100 -4.28 -23.79 -0.36
N THR A 101 -4.66 -24.76 0.47
CA THR A 101 -4.12 -26.13 0.44
C THR A 101 -4.87 -27.07 -0.52
N SER A 102 -6.12 -26.77 -0.85
CA SER A 102 -6.84 -27.41 -1.96
C SER A 102 -6.48 -26.69 -3.26
N VAL A 103 -5.41 -27.13 -3.93
CA VAL A 103 -4.82 -26.45 -5.11
C VAL A 103 -5.90 -26.00 -6.09
N PRO A 104 -6.20 -24.68 -6.15
CA PRO A 104 -7.21 -24.19 -7.07
C PRO A 104 -6.67 -24.27 -8.49
N THR A 105 -7.54 -24.53 -9.44
CA THR A 105 -7.15 -24.65 -10.85
C THR A 105 -6.96 -23.30 -11.54
N THR A 106 -7.40 -22.20 -10.91
CA THR A 106 -7.34 -20.85 -11.49
C THR A 106 -6.95 -19.80 -10.45
N ILE A 107 -6.28 -18.73 -10.88
CA ILE A 107 -5.90 -17.60 -10.02
C ILE A 107 -7.14 -16.92 -9.41
N ASP A 108 -8.24 -16.82 -10.16
CA ASP A 108 -9.49 -16.24 -9.67
C ASP A 108 -9.99 -16.94 -8.40
N LYS A 109 -9.95 -18.29 -8.37
CA LYS A 109 -10.33 -19.06 -7.19
C LYS A 109 -9.38 -18.83 -6.02
N VAL A 110 -8.07 -18.73 -6.28
CA VAL A 110 -7.09 -18.42 -5.23
C VAL A 110 -7.39 -17.07 -4.58
N PHE A 111 -7.79 -16.06 -5.37
CA PHE A 111 -8.19 -14.75 -4.88
C PHE A 111 -9.46 -14.83 -4.02
N THR A 112 -10.51 -15.49 -4.52
CA THR A 112 -11.77 -15.65 -3.77
C THR A 112 -11.54 -16.39 -2.46
N GLU A 113 -10.95 -17.59 -2.51
CA GLU A 113 -10.69 -18.41 -1.33
C GLU A 113 -9.71 -17.72 -0.36
N GLY A 114 -8.72 -17.00 -0.89
CA GLY A 114 -7.76 -16.25 -0.10
C GLY A 114 -8.39 -15.13 0.71
N VAL A 115 -9.21 -14.27 0.08
CA VAL A 115 -9.91 -13.17 0.76
C VAL A 115 -10.95 -13.70 1.75
N ASP A 116 -11.73 -14.71 1.35
CA ASP A 116 -12.83 -15.26 2.17
C ASP A 116 -12.31 -16.08 3.37
N SER A 117 -11.06 -16.54 3.32
CA SER A 117 -10.44 -17.29 4.43
C SER A 117 -10.25 -16.46 5.70
N TRP A 118 -10.03 -15.15 5.58
CA TRP A 118 -9.64 -14.32 6.73
C TRP A 118 -10.79 -14.04 7.70
N PRO A 119 -12.00 -13.62 7.27
CA PRO A 119 -13.11 -13.35 8.18
C PRO A 119 -13.57 -14.60 8.95
N VAL A 120 -13.46 -15.79 8.34
CA VAL A 120 -13.86 -17.06 8.97
C VAL A 120 -13.03 -17.37 10.21
N LEU A 121 -11.79 -16.86 10.29
CA LEU A 121 -10.94 -17.05 11.47
C LEU A 121 -11.57 -16.51 12.75
N LEU A 122 -12.39 -15.46 12.68
CA LEU A 122 -13.08 -14.90 13.85
C LEU A 122 -14.20 -15.78 14.39
N GLN A 123 -14.54 -16.88 13.72
CA GLN A 123 -15.48 -17.85 14.27
C GLN A 123 -14.82 -18.73 15.35
N ASP A 124 -13.50 -18.66 15.53
CA ASP A 124 -12.83 -19.26 16.67
C ASP A 124 -12.78 -18.27 17.84
N ALA A 125 -13.16 -18.71 19.03
CA ALA A 125 -13.07 -17.90 20.24
C ALA A 125 -11.63 -17.43 20.55
N ALA A 126 -10.61 -18.22 20.20
CA ALA A 126 -9.20 -17.85 20.39
C ALA A 126 -8.73 -16.72 19.45
N ASN A 127 -9.45 -16.50 18.35
CA ASN A 127 -9.14 -15.48 17.34
C ASN A 127 -9.97 -14.20 17.51
N ALA A 128 -10.90 -14.17 18.47
CA ALA A 128 -11.75 -13.01 18.67
C ALA A 128 -10.94 -11.78 19.14
N PHE A 129 -11.28 -10.62 18.60
CA PHE A 129 -10.75 -9.34 19.05
C PHE A 129 -11.32 -8.96 20.42
N ALA A 130 -10.51 -8.30 21.26
CA ALA A 130 -10.96 -7.69 22.50
C ALA A 130 -12.17 -6.78 22.23
N LYS A 131 -13.24 -6.95 23.01
CA LYS A 131 -14.35 -6.01 22.99
C LYS A 131 -13.91 -4.69 23.64
N PRO A 132 -14.09 -3.52 22.99
CA PRO A 132 -13.79 -2.25 23.62
C PRO A 132 -14.68 -1.98 24.84
N ALA A 133 -14.19 -1.18 25.80
CA ALA A 133 -14.92 -0.87 27.03
C ALA A 133 -16.15 0.00 26.78
N ALA A 134 -16.04 0.98 25.88
CA ALA A 134 -17.14 1.78 25.36
C ALA A 134 -17.31 1.62 23.83
N PRO A 135 -18.52 1.81 23.28
CA PRO A 135 -18.75 1.72 21.83
C PRO A 135 -17.93 2.71 20.99
N THR A 136 -17.49 3.83 21.59
CA THR A 136 -16.67 4.86 20.94
C THR A 136 -15.17 4.57 21.01
N ASP A 137 -14.76 3.58 21.80
CA ASP A 137 -13.35 3.20 21.94
C ASP A 137 -12.88 2.47 20.69
N PRO A 138 -11.58 2.59 20.34
CA PRO A 138 -11.03 1.89 19.18
C PRO A 138 -11.04 0.37 19.37
N VAL A 139 -11.34 -0.34 18.28
CA VAL A 139 -11.03 -1.76 18.17
C VAL A 139 -9.54 -1.89 17.97
N LYS A 140 -8.88 -2.58 18.88
CA LYS A 140 -7.45 -2.86 18.83
C LYS A 140 -7.19 -4.29 18.38
N TYR A 141 -6.00 -4.51 17.83
CA TYR A 141 -5.45 -5.79 17.44
C TYR A 141 -4.95 -6.52 18.69
N GLU A 142 -5.91 -6.88 19.53
CA GLU A 142 -5.71 -7.57 20.80
C GLU A 142 -6.67 -8.75 20.85
N GLY A 143 -6.26 -9.83 21.51
CA GLY A 143 -7.05 -11.04 21.68
C GLY A 143 -8.27 -10.82 22.58
N PRO A 144 -9.02 -11.89 22.94
CA PRO A 144 -10.30 -11.74 23.63
C PRO A 144 -10.22 -10.99 24.97
N GLN A 145 -9.05 -11.03 25.62
CA GLN A 145 -8.71 -10.24 26.80
C GLN A 145 -7.87 -9.02 26.39
N ALA A 146 -8.18 -7.86 26.97
CA ALA A 146 -7.43 -6.63 26.71
C ALA A 146 -5.92 -6.84 26.95
N GLY A 147 -5.09 -6.45 25.97
CA GLY A 147 -3.65 -6.65 25.97
C GLY A 147 -3.16 -8.07 25.63
N ALA A 148 -4.07 -9.03 25.41
CA ALA A 148 -3.67 -10.37 24.94
C ALA A 148 -3.23 -10.33 23.48
N ALA A 149 -2.29 -11.21 23.10
CA ALA A 149 -1.88 -11.37 21.72
C ALA A 149 -2.91 -12.18 20.93
N LEU A 150 -3.19 -11.77 19.69
CA LEU A 150 -3.90 -12.59 18.71
C LEU A 150 -2.94 -13.58 18.04
N PRO A 151 -3.43 -14.76 17.61
CA PRO A 151 -2.63 -15.64 16.77
C PRO A 151 -2.15 -14.92 15.50
N PRO A 152 -0.91 -15.18 15.01
CA PRO A 152 -0.40 -14.53 13.80
C PRO A 152 -1.28 -14.73 12.56
N ALA A 153 -2.06 -15.81 12.53
CA ALA A 153 -3.02 -16.11 11.47
C ALA A 153 -4.15 -15.07 11.34
N VAL A 154 -4.43 -14.27 12.38
CA VAL A 154 -5.48 -13.23 12.38
C VAL A 154 -4.98 -11.90 11.80
N LEU A 155 -3.65 -11.71 11.69
CA LEU A 155 -3.04 -10.48 11.18
C LEU A 155 -3.52 -10.10 9.78
N PRO A 156 -3.68 -11.06 8.85
CA PRO A 156 -4.26 -10.79 7.53
C PRO A 156 -5.60 -10.05 7.58
N LEU A 157 -6.49 -10.46 8.49
CA LEU A 157 -7.78 -9.81 8.69
C LEU A 157 -7.60 -8.40 9.27
N GLY A 158 -6.80 -8.24 10.32
CA GLY A 158 -6.53 -6.94 10.94
C GLY A 158 -6.03 -5.90 9.95
N ASN A 159 -5.15 -6.28 9.02
CA ASN A 159 -4.71 -5.40 7.92
C ASN A 159 -5.85 -5.09 6.95
N MET A 160 -6.65 -6.10 6.57
CA MET A 160 -7.77 -5.94 5.64
C MET A 160 -8.83 -4.96 6.14
N ILE A 161 -9.19 -5.01 7.43
CA ILE A 161 -10.22 -4.17 8.04
C ILE A 161 -9.67 -2.93 8.75
N ARG A 162 -8.40 -2.58 8.51
CA ARG A 162 -7.81 -1.38 9.12
C ARG A 162 -8.44 -0.10 8.57
N GLY A 163 -9.08 0.69 9.43
CA GLY A 163 -9.93 1.83 9.03
C GLY A 163 -9.22 2.84 8.12
N SER A 164 -8.04 3.30 8.52
CA SER A 164 -7.31 4.36 7.82
C SER A 164 -6.57 3.92 6.55
N THR A 165 -6.50 2.63 6.25
CA THR A 165 -5.87 2.12 5.02
C THR A 165 -6.70 2.55 3.80
N THR A 166 -6.03 2.95 2.70
CA THR A 166 -6.72 3.50 1.51
C THR A 166 -6.40 2.80 0.20
N LYS A 167 -5.34 1.99 0.17
CA LYS A 167 -4.97 1.23 -1.03
C LYS A 167 -4.58 -0.19 -0.71
N VAL A 168 -4.85 -1.07 -1.67
CA VAL A 168 -4.47 -2.48 -1.63
C VAL A 168 -3.98 -2.92 -2.99
N GLY A 169 -3.03 -3.86 -3.02
CA GLY A 169 -2.74 -4.61 -4.23
C GLY A 169 -2.37 -6.03 -3.86
N CYS A 170 -2.98 -6.99 -4.55
CA CYS A 170 -2.82 -8.41 -4.26
C CYS A 170 -2.34 -9.21 -5.45
N THR A 171 -1.66 -10.30 -5.18
CA THR A 171 -1.18 -11.27 -6.17
C THR A 171 -1.40 -12.69 -5.65
N ALA A 172 -1.24 -13.67 -6.52
CA ALA A 172 -1.25 -15.07 -6.13
C ALA A 172 -0.25 -15.89 -6.95
N LYS A 173 0.10 -17.06 -6.42
CA LYS A 173 0.87 -18.07 -7.12
C LYS A 173 0.32 -19.45 -6.82
N ILE A 174 0.18 -20.27 -7.85
CA ILE A 174 -0.20 -21.67 -7.74
C ILE A 174 1.08 -22.52 -7.83
N CYS A 175 1.26 -23.42 -6.87
CA CYS A 175 2.32 -24.44 -6.84
C CYS A 175 1.68 -25.84 -6.90
N THR A 176 2.52 -26.88 -6.97
CA THR A 176 2.08 -28.28 -7.14
C THR A 176 1.12 -28.78 -6.06
N GLN A 177 1.30 -28.34 -4.80
CA GLN A 177 0.53 -28.85 -3.64
C GLN A 177 -0.29 -27.79 -2.92
N GLN A 178 -0.06 -26.50 -3.21
CA GLN A 178 -0.78 -25.39 -2.60
C GLN A 178 -0.72 -24.16 -3.49
N ALA A 179 -1.57 -23.19 -3.22
CA ALA A 179 -1.45 -21.84 -3.74
C ALA A 179 -1.26 -20.86 -2.59
N VAL A 180 -0.69 -19.70 -2.88
CA VAL A 180 -0.58 -18.60 -1.92
C VAL A 180 -1.18 -17.34 -2.52
N PHE A 181 -2.00 -16.67 -1.72
CA PHE A 181 -2.56 -15.35 -1.97
C PHE A 181 -1.88 -14.34 -1.06
N VAL A 182 -1.45 -13.19 -1.59
CA VAL A 182 -0.77 -12.14 -0.83
C VAL A 182 -1.33 -10.78 -1.20
N CYS A 183 -1.74 -10.00 -0.20
CA CYS A 183 -2.11 -8.59 -0.35
C CYS A 183 -1.14 -7.69 0.41
N LEU A 184 -0.81 -6.56 -0.20
CA LEU A 184 -0.12 -5.44 0.44
C LEU A 184 -1.04 -4.23 0.57
N TYR A 185 -0.87 -3.51 1.66
CA TYR A 185 -1.65 -2.32 1.99
C TYR A 185 -0.72 -1.10 2.10
N ASP A 186 -1.24 0.10 1.82
CA ASP A 186 -0.46 1.35 1.84
C ASP A 186 -0.01 1.80 3.24
N GLN A 187 -0.49 1.12 4.28
CA GLN A 187 -0.16 1.37 5.68
C GLN A 187 -0.01 0.07 6.45
N PRO A 188 0.95 -0.02 7.39
CA PRO A 188 1.05 -1.13 8.30
C PRO A 188 -0.01 -1.01 9.42
N LEU A 189 -0.33 -2.12 10.07
CA LEU A 189 -1.01 -2.10 11.37
C LEU A 189 -0.07 -1.47 12.42
N GLN A 190 -0.16 -0.15 12.60
CA GLN A 190 0.65 0.64 13.52
C GLN A 190 -0.21 1.14 14.70
N GLY A 191 0.25 0.90 15.93
CA GLY A 191 -0.38 1.43 17.15
C GLY A 191 -1.59 0.64 17.64
N ASP A 192 -1.65 -0.65 17.29
CA ASP A 192 -2.67 -1.64 17.65
C ASP A 192 -4.10 -1.32 17.17
N THR A 193 -4.49 -0.07 16.89
CA THR A 193 -5.83 0.24 16.41
C THR A 193 -6.09 -0.33 15.01
N VAL A 194 -7.10 -1.19 14.92
CA VAL A 194 -7.67 -1.69 13.67
C VAL A 194 -8.59 -0.63 13.10
N TYR A 195 -9.61 -0.21 13.84
CA TYR A 195 -10.47 0.93 13.47
C TYR A 195 -11.06 1.61 14.72
N GLU A 196 -11.53 2.84 14.57
CA GLU A 196 -12.09 3.63 15.66
C GLU A 196 -13.57 3.29 15.86
N GLY A 197 -14.03 3.24 17.12
CA GLY A 197 -15.46 3.12 17.44
C GLY A 197 -16.26 4.31 16.92
N GLY A 198 -17.49 4.05 16.46
CA GLY A 198 -18.35 5.06 15.85
C GLY A 198 -19.72 4.52 15.46
N ASP A 199 -20.42 5.26 14.60
CA ASP A 199 -21.84 5.00 14.28
C ASP A 199 -22.04 4.09 13.05
N GLY A 200 -20.95 3.60 12.46
CA GLY A 200 -20.95 2.60 11.40
C GLY A 200 -20.67 3.17 10.01
N VAL A 201 -21.45 2.72 9.03
CA VAL A 201 -21.34 3.21 7.66
C VAL A 201 -21.61 4.71 7.59
N CYS A 202 -20.85 5.42 6.78
CA CYS A 202 -21.06 6.85 6.58
C CYS A 202 -22.23 7.12 5.63
N GLN A 203 -22.75 8.35 5.69
CA GLN A 203 -23.65 8.95 4.71
C GLN A 203 -23.08 10.33 4.34
N VAL A 204 -23.55 10.95 3.25
CA VAL A 204 -23.12 12.30 2.87
C VAL A 204 -23.33 13.31 4.00
N SER A 205 -24.47 13.21 4.71
CA SER A 205 -24.81 14.08 5.84
C SER A 205 -24.03 13.82 7.12
N THR A 206 -23.32 12.68 7.22
CA THR A 206 -22.54 12.29 8.41
C THR A 206 -21.04 12.17 8.12
N ALA A 207 -20.61 12.49 6.89
CA ALA A 207 -19.22 12.37 6.46
C ALA A 207 -18.28 13.25 7.30
N ASP A 208 -18.72 14.45 7.68
CA ASP A 208 -17.98 15.39 8.54
C ASP A 208 -17.63 14.83 9.93
N LYS A 209 -18.42 13.86 10.41
CA LYS A 209 -18.23 13.20 11.71
C LYS A 209 -17.57 11.83 11.59
N LEU A 210 -17.90 11.08 10.54
CA LEU A 210 -17.50 9.69 10.37
C LEU A 210 -16.29 9.49 9.44
N CYS A 211 -15.89 10.50 8.67
CA CYS A 211 -14.78 10.44 7.71
C CYS A 211 -13.78 11.57 7.95
N THR A 212 -13.24 11.62 9.17
CA THR A 212 -12.41 12.70 9.69
C THR A 212 -10.90 12.49 9.53
N THR A 213 -10.45 11.27 9.22
CA THR A 213 -9.01 10.97 9.10
C THR A 213 -8.32 11.70 7.94
N TYR A 214 -8.99 11.80 6.79
CA TYR A 214 -8.49 12.44 5.57
C TYR A 214 -9.46 13.52 5.10
N PRO A 215 -9.05 14.81 5.06
CA PRO A 215 -9.86 15.88 4.50
C PRO A 215 -9.73 15.95 2.96
N PRO A 216 -10.78 16.37 2.24
CA PRO A 216 -12.13 16.66 2.74
C PRO A 216 -12.88 15.39 3.18
N PRO A 217 -13.79 15.50 4.17
CA PRO A 217 -14.60 14.38 4.63
C PRO A 217 -15.58 13.98 3.52
N THR A 218 -15.33 12.84 2.88
CA THR A 218 -16.18 12.33 1.80
C THR A 218 -16.61 10.90 2.07
N CYS A 219 -17.81 10.55 1.60
CA CYS A 219 -18.42 9.25 1.81
C CYS A 219 -18.96 8.72 0.48
N ASP A 220 -18.66 7.47 0.15
CA ASP A 220 -19.35 6.76 -0.93
C ASP A 220 -20.68 6.22 -0.41
N VAL A 221 -21.79 6.68 -0.99
CA VAL A 221 -23.14 6.31 -0.54
C VAL A 221 -23.53 4.88 -0.86
N ASN A 222 -22.90 4.26 -1.86
CA ASN A 222 -23.24 2.90 -2.30
C ASN A 222 -22.64 1.88 -1.34
N THR A 223 -21.38 2.08 -0.94
CA THR A 223 -20.70 1.21 0.02
C THR A 223 -20.90 1.67 1.46
N GLY A 224 -21.16 2.95 1.70
CA GLY A 224 -21.19 3.54 3.04
C GLY A 224 -19.79 3.61 3.68
N LEU A 225 -18.75 3.70 2.85
CA LEU A 225 -17.35 3.80 3.30
C LEU A 225 -16.80 5.19 2.99
N CYS A 226 -15.85 5.64 3.82
CA CYS A 226 -15.18 6.91 3.60
C CYS A 226 -14.33 6.86 2.35
N VAL A 227 -14.27 7.95 1.59
CA VAL A 227 -13.41 8.05 0.41
C VAL A 227 -12.26 8.98 0.72
N LYS A 228 -11.06 8.58 0.32
CA LYS A 228 -9.92 9.49 0.28
C LYS A 228 -9.87 10.07 -1.12
N THR A 229 -10.31 11.31 -1.26
CA THR A 229 -10.06 12.06 -2.48
C THR A 229 -8.58 12.37 -2.54
N ASP A 230 -7.84 11.67 -3.40
CA ASP A 230 -6.54 12.17 -3.84
C ASP A 230 -6.76 13.57 -4.42
N VAL A 231 -6.04 14.57 -3.93
CA VAL A 231 -6.13 15.97 -4.40
C VAL A 231 -5.85 15.97 -5.89
N THR A 232 -6.90 15.90 -6.70
CA THR A 232 -6.82 15.87 -8.15
C THR A 232 -7.76 16.92 -8.67
N THR A 233 -7.15 17.97 -9.20
CA THR A 233 -7.71 18.91 -10.16
C THR A 233 -8.75 18.24 -11.05
N THR A 234 -9.96 18.79 -11.01
CA THR A 234 -11.06 18.71 -11.98
C THR A 234 -10.93 17.67 -13.11
N THR A 235 -11.83 16.70 -13.04
CA THR A 235 -12.24 15.76 -14.08
C THR A 235 -12.53 16.42 -15.44
N THR A 236 -11.86 15.95 -16.49
CA THR A 236 -12.45 15.86 -17.83
C THR A 236 -12.57 14.38 -18.22
N THR A 237 -13.67 14.09 -18.90
CA THR A 237 -14.33 12.80 -19.11
C THR A 237 -13.42 11.76 -19.80
N ALA A 238 -13.44 10.53 -19.27
CA ALA A 238 -12.73 9.38 -19.81
C ALA A 238 -13.34 8.91 -21.13
N ALA A 239 -12.55 8.97 -22.21
CA ALA A 239 -12.71 8.09 -23.35
C ALA A 239 -11.78 6.89 -23.18
N THR A 240 -12.29 5.72 -23.53
CA THR A 240 -11.67 4.40 -23.53
C THR A 240 -10.22 4.44 -24.05
N ALA A 241 -9.24 4.31 -23.16
CA ALA A 241 -7.83 4.36 -23.53
C ALA A 241 -7.24 2.95 -23.52
N THR A 242 -6.93 2.44 -24.71
CA THR A 242 -5.75 1.58 -24.89
C THR A 242 -4.55 2.37 -24.37
N THR A 243 -3.80 1.85 -23.40
CA THR A 243 -2.74 2.57 -22.68
C THR A 243 -1.55 2.88 -23.59
N THR A 244 -1.69 3.91 -24.42
CA THR A 244 -0.62 4.47 -25.23
C THR A 244 0.23 5.39 -24.37
N ILE A 245 1.53 5.09 -24.29
CA ILE A 245 2.55 6.02 -23.80
C ILE A 245 2.36 7.36 -24.52
N SER A 246 2.35 8.48 -23.78
CA SER A 246 2.22 9.80 -24.39
C SER A 246 3.27 9.98 -25.46
N SER A 247 2.88 10.44 -26.66
CA SER A 247 3.82 10.75 -27.75
C SER A 247 4.81 11.86 -27.38
N LEU A 248 4.57 12.58 -26.28
CA LEU A 248 5.44 13.61 -25.71
C LEU A 248 6.46 13.06 -24.70
N ALA A 249 6.36 11.79 -24.28
CA ALA A 249 7.24 11.21 -23.28
C ALA A 249 8.54 10.68 -23.91
N ALA A 250 9.67 11.28 -23.55
CA ALA A 250 11.00 10.78 -23.88
C ALA A 250 11.54 9.92 -22.73
N PHE A 251 12.19 8.81 -23.08
CA PHE A 251 12.74 7.86 -22.11
C PHE A 251 14.24 7.62 -22.35
N PRO A 252 15.01 7.27 -21.29
CA PRO A 252 16.46 7.04 -21.42
C PRO A 252 16.84 5.98 -22.45
N GLY A 253 16.08 4.89 -22.53
CA GLY A 253 16.28 3.81 -23.51
C GLY A 253 15.43 3.93 -24.77
N GLY A 254 14.56 4.94 -24.86
CA GLY A 254 13.66 5.17 -26.01
C GLY A 254 14.21 6.19 -27.02
N ALA A 255 13.42 6.49 -28.05
CA ALA A 255 13.73 7.55 -29.00
C ALA A 255 13.84 8.91 -28.27
N GLY A 256 14.97 9.61 -28.46
CA GLY A 256 15.30 10.84 -27.72
C GLY A 256 16.08 10.64 -26.42
N GLY A 257 16.39 9.40 -26.04
CA GLY A 257 17.28 9.04 -24.93
C GLY A 257 18.76 9.08 -25.30
N THR A 258 19.63 8.90 -24.31
CA THR A 258 21.09 8.76 -24.54
C THR A 258 21.48 7.39 -25.09
N GLY A 259 20.54 6.44 -25.14
CA GLY A 259 20.84 5.04 -25.37
C GLY A 259 21.66 4.43 -24.22
N GLY A 260 21.90 3.12 -24.27
CA GLY A 260 22.71 2.43 -23.26
C GLY A 260 22.43 0.93 -23.21
N ALA A 261 23.23 0.21 -22.43
CA ALA A 261 23.03 -1.23 -22.23
C ALA A 261 21.70 -1.50 -21.51
N ASN A 262 21.00 -2.57 -21.92
CA ASN A 262 19.80 -3.07 -21.29
C ASN A 262 19.92 -4.56 -20.96
N THR A 263 20.94 -4.91 -20.18
CA THR A 263 21.21 -6.28 -19.78
C THR A 263 20.53 -6.64 -18.45
N ARG A 264 20.27 -5.64 -17.59
CA ARG A 264 19.72 -5.89 -16.25
C ARG A 264 18.23 -6.17 -16.24
N CYS A 265 17.48 -5.50 -17.11
CA CYS A 265 16.04 -5.66 -17.26
C CYS A 265 15.67 -5.73 -18.75
N PRO A 266 16.02 -6.83 -19.46
CA PRO A 266 15.84 -6.92 -20.91
C PRO A 266 14.42 -6.62 -21.39
N GLN A 267 13.41 -6.99 -20.57
CA GLN A 267 12.00 -6.73 -20.83
C GLN A 267 11.56 -5.25 -20.74
N ASN A 268 12.40 -4.36 -20.21
CA ASN A 268 12.10 -2.94 -20.03
C ASN A 268 13.04 -2.07 -20.90
N PRO A 269 12.77 -1.94 -22.22
CA PRO A 269 13.68 -1.27 -23.15
C PRO A 269 13.75 0.25 -22.98
N LEU A 270 12.78 0.86 -22.28
CA LEU A 270 12.72 2.30 -22.08
C LEU A 270 13.67 2.82 -20.99
N MET A 271 14.46 1.94 -20.38
CA MET A 271 15.43 2.30 -19.35
C MET A 271 16.79 1.67 -19.62
N THR A 272 17.86 2.25 -19.08
CA THR A 272 19.24 1.82 -19.31
C THR A 272 19.94 1.43 -18.01
N ASP A 273 20.87 0.47 -18.10
CA ASP A 273 21.63 -0.05 -16.95
C ASP A 273 22.35 1.06 -16.17
N ASP A 274 22.89 2.07 -16.86
CA ASP A 274 23.58 3.20 -16.24
C ASP A 274 22.67 3.98 -15.28
N ILE A 275 21.44 4.30 -15.70
CA ILE A 275 20.51 5.04 -14.85
C ILE A 275 19.95 4.12 -13.74
N ARG A 276 19.77 2.81 -14.00
CA ARG A 276 19.39 1.84 -12.96
C ARG A 276 20.42 1.81 -11.82
N PHE A 277 21.70 1.72 -12.17
CA PHE A 277 22.79 1.76 -11.20
C PHE A 277 22.86 3.10 -10.50
N LEU A 278 22.70 4.21 -11.22
CA LEU A 278 22.68 5.54 -10.63
C LEU A 278 21.58 5.70 -9.56
N PHE A 279 20.34 5.27 -9.85
CA PHE A 279 19.26 5.28 -8.85
C PHE A 279 19.65 4.43 -7.63
N ARG A 280 20.03 3.17 -7.84
CA ARG A 280 20.41 2.24 -6.77
C ARG A 280 21.52 2.81 -5.89
N ASP A 281 22.60 3.30 -6.50
CA ASP A 281 23.82 3.70 -5.79
C ASP A 281 23.62 5.02 -5.04
N MET A 282 22.89 5.98 -5.62
CA MET A 282 22.55 7.22 -4.95
C MET A 282 21.63 7.01 -3.73
N HIS A 283 20.70 6.06 -3.83
CA HIS A 283 19.83 5.70 -2.72
C HIS A 283 20.63 4.97 -1.62
N ASN A 284 21.40 3.95 -1.98
CA ASN A 284 22.18 3.17 -1.03
C ASN A 284 23.28 3.98 -0.34
N TYR A 285 23.94 4.91 -1.05
CA TYR A 285 24.90 5.83 -0.45
C TYR A 285 24.25 6.63 0.69
N ARG A 286 23.08 7.22 0.44
CA ARG A 286 22.37 8.01 1.45
C ARG A 286 21.79 7.15 2.58
N ARG A 287 21.25 5.98 2.26
CA ARG A 287 20.85 4.97 3.26
C ARG A 287 22.01 4.62 4.20
N SER A 288 23.22 4.44 3.66
CA SER A 288 24.43 4.22 4.46
C SER A 288 24.77 5.43 5.34
N GLN A 289 24.74 6.66 4.80
CA GLN A 289 24.99 7.86 5.61
C GLN A 289 23.95 8.00 6.75
N THR A 290 22.67 7.70 6.49
CA THR A 290 21.64 7.69 7.53
C THR A 290 21.86 6.57 8.54
N ALA A 291 22.24 5.37 8.09
CA ALA A 291 22.54 4.24 8.98
C ALA A 291 23.73 4.52 9.91
N LEU A 292 24.73 5.27 9.44
CA LEU A 292 25.88 5.71 10.22
C LEU A 292 25.57 6.91 11.14
N GLY A 293 24.33 7.40 11.18
CA GLY A 293 23.94 8.58 11.96
C GLY A 293 24.54 9.89 11.42
N LYS A 294 24.92 9.95 10.14
CA LYS A 294 25.54 11.13 9.49
C LYS A 294 24.52 12.04 8.78
N THR A 295 23.23 11.77 8.94
CA THR A 295 22.17 12.58 8.30
C THR A 295 21.66 13.63 9.26
N ILE A 296 21.87 14.91 8.92
CA ILE A 296 21.39 16.06 9.69
C ILE A 296 19.91 16.32 9.38
N LYS A 297 19.09 16.58 10.40
CA LYS A 297 17.69 17.03 10.25
C LYS A 297 17.57 18.56 10.29
N ASN A 298 16.37 19.08 10.03
CA ASN A 298 16.08 20.52 10.02
C ASN A 298 16.48 21.27 11.30
N THR A 299 16.58 20.59 12.45
CA THR A 299 17.05 21.18 13.72
C THR A 299 18.58 21.21 13.87
N GLY A 300 19.35 20.87 12.83
CA GLY A 300 20.82 20.78 12.88
C GLY A 300 21.37 19.56 13.63
N ARG A 301 20.51 18.73 14.24
CA ARG A 301 20.90 17.50 14.92
C ARG A 301 21.08 16.35 13.93
N TYR A 302 22.01 15.46 14.22
CA TYR A 302 22.14 14.19 13.49
C TYR A 302 21.02 13.22 13.87
N LEU A 303 20.48 12.50 12.89
CA LEU A 303 19.60 11.36 13.13
C LEU A 303 20.39 10.22 13.79
N PRO A 304 19.75 9.39 14.63
CA PRO A 304 20.40 8.24 15.24
C PRO A 304 20.84 7.22 14.18
N SER A 305 21.83 6.40 14.53
CA SER A 305 22.28 5.28 13.69
C SER A 305 21.17 4.22 13.53
N SER A 306 21.28 3.44 12.44
CA SER A 306 20.40 2.30 12.16
C SER A 306 21.09 0.99 12.49
N SER A 307 20.37 0.09 13.16
CA SER A 307 20.84 -1.28 13.41
C SER A 307 20.58 -2.25 12.25
N ASN A 308 19.70 -1.91 11.29
CA ASN A 308 19.26 -2.85 10.25
C ASN A 308 18.86 -2.16 8.93
N MET A 309 19.67 -1.21 8.47
CA MET A 309 19.44 -0.53 7.19
C MET A 309 19.76 -1.49 6.03
N GLN A 310 18.72 -1.96 5.35
CA GLN A 310 18.88 -2.91 4.23
C GLN A 310 19.46 -2.25 2.97
N TYR A 311 20.19 -3.02 2.17
CA TYR A 311 20.67 -2.57 0.86
C TYR A 311 19.53 -2.70 -0.19
N MET A 312 19.21 -1.62 -0.89
CA MET A 312 18.23 -1.62 -1.97
C MET A 312 18.81 -2.27 -3.22
N ARG A 313 18.15 -3.30 -3.73
CA ARG A 313 18.45 -3.89 -5.04
C ARG A 313 17.48 -3.33 -6.08
N TYR A 314 17.96 -3.20 -7.31
CA TYR A 314 17.12 -2.80 -8.43
C TYR A 314 16.16 -3.94 -8.80
N ASN A 315 14.89 -3.63 -9.06
CA ASN A 315 13.86 -4.62 -9.35
C ASN A 315 13.13 -4.23 -10.64
N CYS A 316 13.18 -5.10 -11.63
CA CYS A 316 12.69 -4.78 -12.97
C CYS A 316 11.15 -4.70 -13.08
N PRO A 317 10.37 -5.55 -12.37
CA PRO A 317 8.92 -5.33 -12.28
C PRO A 317 8.55 -3.94 -11.74
N LEU A 318 9.22 -3.46 -10.68
CA LEU A 318 8.97 -2.10 -10.15
C LEU A 318 9.37 -1.00 -11.15
N GLU A 319 10.45 -1.21 -11.92
CA GLU A 319 10.82 -0.31 -13.01
C GLU A 319 9.75 -0.23 -14.10
N ALA A 320 9.16 -1.37 -14.50
CA ALA A 320 8.12 -1.39 -15.52
C ALA A 320 6.93 -0.51 -15.14
N VAL A 321 6.51 -0.57 -13.87
CA VAL A 321 5.44 0.28 -13.35
C VAL A 321 5.87 1.75 -13.27
N ALA A 322 7.12 2.02 -12.86
CA ALA A 322 7.66 3.38 -12.85
C ALA A 322 7.73 4.02 -14.25
N ILE A 323 8.09 3.24 -15.28
CA ILE A 323 8.12 3.67 -16.69
C ILE A 323 6.72 4.05 -17.16
N GLN A 324 5.73 3.19 -16.93
CA GLN A 324 4.35 3.45 -17.33
C GLN A 324 3.81 4.70 -16.66
N LEU A 325 4.09 4.84 -15.37
CA LEU A 325 3.71 6.02 -14.63
C LEU A 325 4.39 7.28 -15.17
N ALA A 326 5.69 7.24 -15.41
CA ALA A 326 6.41 8.38 -15.97
C ALA A 326 5.89 8.76 -17.38
N GLY A 327 5.43 7.77 -18.15
CA GLY A 327 4.86 7.93 -19.48
C GLY A 327 3.55 8.72 -19.54
N THR A 328 2.89 8.95 -18.41
CA THR A 328 1.71 9.83 -18.31
C THR A 328 2.05 11.27 -17.94
N CYS A 329 3.34 11.58 -17.73
CA CYS A 329 3.83 12.88 -17.26
C CYS A 329 3.06 13.42 -16.04
N PRO A 330 2.92 12.65 -14.95
CA PRO A 330 2.08 13.01 -13.82
C PRO A 330 2.72 14.15 -13.01
N SER A 331 1.87 14.99 -12.41
CA SER A 331 2.30 15.99 -11.42
C SER A 331 3.02 15.33 -10.23
N PRO A 332 3.92 16.05 -9.52
CA PRO A 332 4.61 15.50 -8.36
C PRO A 332 3.61 15.07 -7.29
N LEU A 333 3.68 13.81 -6.87
CA LEU A 333 2.85 13.23 -5.82
C LEU A 333 3.74 12.43 -4.86
N ILE A 334 3.50 12.59 -3.56
CA ILE A 334 4.16 11.82 -2.51
C ILE A 334 3.13 10.87 -1.89
N GLN A 335 3.20 9.59 -2.26
CA GLN A 335 2.31 8.53 -1.78
C GLN A 335 3.14 7.36 -1.25
N SER A 336 2.62 6.57 -0.30
CA SER A 336 3.37 5.45 0.30
C SER A 336 3.86 4.47 -0.77
N GLY A 337 5.18 4.27 -0.87
CA GLY A 337 5.80 3.42 -1.89
C GLY A 337 6.03 4.08 -3.24
N ARG A 338 5.74 5.39 -3.40
CA ARG A 338 5.82 6.11 -4.68
C ARG A 338 6.37 7.53 -4.50
N LEU A 339 7.47 7.80 -5.20
CA LEU A 339 8.14 9.10 -5.22
C LEU A 339 8.21 9.61 -6.66
N ILE A 340 7.58 10.75 -6.93
CA ILE A 340 7.66 11.45 -8.21
C ILE A 340 8.50 12.70 -8.01
N GLY A 341 9.60 12.80 -8.76
CA GLY A 341 10.40 14.01 -8.86
C GLY A 341 10.28 14.60 -10.26
N GLN A 342 10.35 15.92 -10.33
CA GLN A 342 10.34 16.67 -11.58
C GLN A 342 11.47 17.70 -11.57
N VAL A 343 11.98 18.00 -12.74
CA VAL A 343 12.94 19.08 -13.00
C VAL A 343 12.47 19.87 -14.23
N PRO A 344 12.83 21.15 -14.35
CA PRO A 344 12.54 21.94 -15.54
C PRO A 344 13.06 21.28 -16.82
N ILE A 345 12.27 21.37 -17.89
CA ILE A 345 12.63 20.86 -19.22
C ILE A 345 13.82 21.66 -19.80
N GLY A 346 14.70 20.98 -20.53
CA GLY A 346 15.77 21.61 -21.31
C GLY A 346 17.07 21.90 -20.55
N THR A 347 17.09 21.76 -19.22
CA THR A 347 18.29 22.01 -18.39
C THR A 347 19.05 20.74 -18.04
N TYR A 348 18.38 19.58 -18.06
CA TYR A 348 18.90 18.33 -17.51
C TYR A 348 18.97 17.22 -18.56
N THR A 349 19.99 16.37 -18.45
CA THR A 349 20.01 15.04 -19.07
C THR A 349 19.33 14.05 -18.14
N PHE A 350 19.00 12.84 -18.61
CA PHE A 350 18.45 11.80 -17.74
C PHE A 350 19.34 11.52 -16.52
N THR A 351 20.66 11.54 -16.71
CA THR A 351 21.64 11.37 -15.63
C THR A 351 21.59 12.50 -14.62
N THR A 352 21.66 13.77 -15.06
CA THR A 352 21.67 14.91 -14.12
C THR A 352 20.31 15.15 -13.48
N ALA A 353 19.22 14.91 -14.22
CA ALA A 353 17.86 14.92 -13.68
C ALA A 353 17.71 13.87 -12.56
N THR A 354 18.16 12.64 -12.80
CA THR A 354 18.16 11.58 -11.77
C THR A 354 18.95 12.00 -10.54
N GLN A 355 20.13 12.58 -10.72
CA GLN A 355 20.94 13.06 -9.59
C GLN A 355 20.23 14.13 -8.76
N GLU A 356 19.64 15.13 -9.41
CA GLU A 356 18.94 16.21 -8.72
C GLU A 356 17.65 15.75 -8.06
N ILE A 357 16.86 14.90 -8.72
CA ILE A 357 15.64 14.32 -8.13
C ILE A 357 15.98 13.49 -6.89
N VAL A 358 16.97 12.60 -6.97
CA VAL A 358 17.35 11.82 -5.78
C VAL A 358 17.92 12.73 -4.69
N LYS A 359 18.70 13.77 -5.02
CA LYS A 359 19.13 14.76 -4.02
C LYS A 359 17.94 15.45 -3.36
N SER A 360 16.91 15.85 -4.11
CA SER A 360 15.77 16.61 -3.59
C SER A 360 14.93 15.77 -2.63
N LEU A 361 14.61 14.52 -2.99
CA LEU A 361 13.84 13.59 -2.15
C LEU A 361 14.47 13.40 -0.76
N TRP A 362 15.80 13.34 -0.70
CA TRP A 362 16.53 13.20 0.56
C TRP A 362 16.77 14.51 1.30
N ARG A 363 16.83 15.65 0.59
CA ARG A 363 17.09 16.96 1.20
C ARG A 363 15.95 17.40 2.11
N VAL A 364 14.73 16.90 1.90
CA VAL A 364 13.54 17.31 2.64
C VAL A 364 13.68 17.17 4.16
N VAL A 365 14.43 16.17 4.64
CA VAL A 365 14.73 16.01 6.09
C VAL A 365 15.42 17.21 6.73
N ARG A 366 16.14 18.00 5.93
CA ARG A 366 16.83 19.22 6.37
C ARG A 366 15.96 20.46 6.27
N GLN A 367 14.82 20.38 5.58
CA GLN A 367 14.01 21.55 5.22
C GLN A 367 12.71 21.64 6.01
N VAL A 368 12.06 20.51 6.31
CA VAL A 368 10.75 20.50 6.96
C VAL A 368 10.79 19.77 8.29
N ASN A 369 9.81 20.06 9.15
CA ASN A 369 9.59 19.27 10.35
C ASN A 369 9.27 17.82 9.97
N GLY A 370 10.05 16.91 10.51
CA GLY A 370 9.92 15.48 10.27
C GLY A 370 9.92 14.66 11.55
N PRO A 371 10.07 13.33 11.44
CA PRO A 371 10.15 12.46 12.60
C PRO A 371 11.08 12.99 13.70
N GLY A 372 10.64 12.84 14.96
CA GLY A 372 11.44 13.16 16.14
C GLY A 372 12.68 12.29 16.24
N MET A 373 13.44 12.40 17.34
CA MET A 373 14.67 11.60 17.53
C MET A 373 14.41 10.10 17.71
N GLN A 374 13.16 9.70 17.94
CA GLN A 374 12.71 8.30 17.87
C GLN A 374 12.46 7.82 16.42
N VAL A 375 12.64 8.71 15.45
CA VAL A 375 12.52 8.50 14.00
C VAL A 375 11.25 7.75 13.57
N THR A 376 10.14 8.06 14.24
CA THR A 376 8.83 7.46 13.97
C THR A 376 8.08 8.24 12.91
N PHE A 377 7.77 7.59 11.79
CA PHE A 377 6.77 8.09 10.83
C PHE A 377 5.36 7.86 11.41
N ARG A 378 4.47 8.84 11.33
CA ARG A 378 3.17 8.87 12.03
C ARG A 378 2.11 9.39 11.06
N ALA A 379 0.82 9.23 11.38
CA ALA A 379 -0.29 9.68 10.55
C ALA A 379 -0.15 11.14 10.09
N GLN A 380 0.25 12.04 11.00
CA GLN A 380 0.50 13.46 10.70
C GLN A 380 1.59 13.75 9.66
N HIS A 381 2.45 12.77 9.35
CA HIS A 381 3.49 12.92 8.33
C HIS A 381 3.03 12.40 6.95
N VAL A 382 1.92 11.66 6.88
CA VAL A 382 1.39 11.10 5.63
C VAL A 382 0.96 12.24 4.70
N GLY A 383 1.36 12.17 3.43
CA GLY A 383 1.04 13.21 2.42
C GLY A 383 1.82 14.52 2.58
N THR A 384 2.67 14.66 3.61
CA THR A 384 3.54 15.83 3.78
C THR A 384 4.88 15.65 3.04
N PRO A 385 5.65 16.71 2.76
CA PRO A 385 6.93 16.61 2.06
C PRO A 385 7.90 15.60 2.71
N ILE A 386 7.89 15.45 4.05
CA ILE A 386 8.81 14.54 4.75
C ILE A 386 8.60 13.07 4.37
N ALA A 387 7.43 12.70 3.84
CA ALA A 387 7.16 11.35 3.39
C ALA A 387 8.12 10.93 2.25
N SER A 388 8.64 11.88 1.48
CA SER A 388 9.67 11.59 0.47
C SER A 388 10.98 11.11 1.11
N PHE A 389 11.39 11.71 2.23
CA PHE A 389 12.56 11.27 2.97
C PHE A 389 12.31 9.95 3.68
N THR A 390 11.11 9.64 4.19
CA THR A 390 10.90 8.45 5.06
C THR A 390 10.65 7.17 4.29
N GLN A 391 10.18 7.26 3.05
CA GLN A 391 10.01 6.11 2.16
C GLN A 391 11.34 5.57 1.63
N VAL A 392 12.38 6.40 1.58
CA VAL A 392 13.68 6.00 1.04
C VAL A 392 14.58 5.19 2.01
N PRO A 393 14.63 5.46 3.32
CA PRO A 393 15.41 4.72 4.31
C PRO A 393 14.64 3.55 4.95
N ALA A 394 13.50 3.14 4.41
CA ALA A 394 12.56 2.26 5.10
C ALA A 394 13.14 0.87 5.46
N ARG A 395 13.56 0.71 6.73
CA ARG A 395 13.10 -0.23 7.77
C ARG A 395 13.42 0.41 9.11
N SER A 396 12.53 0.27 10.10
CA SER A 396 12.49 1.00 11.37
C SER A 396 13.87 1.34 11.94
N LEU A 397 14.17 2.64 12.07
CA LEU A 397 15.32 3.16 12.82
C LEU A 397 15.04 2.94 14.32
N LYS A 398 15.10 1.69 14.78
CA LYS A 398 15.12 1.39 16.21
C LYS A 398 16.51 1.75 16.73
N ALA A 399 16.57 2.83 17.51
CA ALA A 399 17.69 3.10 18.39
C ALA A 399 17.76 1.97 19.43
N SER A 400 18.78 1.12 19.34
CA SER A 400 19.14 0.28 20.48
C SER A 400 19.77 1.18 21.55
N ARG A 401 19.36 0.93 22.81
CA ARG A 401 20.00 1.51 24.00
C ARG A 401 21.46 1.09 24.08
#